data_AF-A0A016W5C3-F1
#
_entry.id   AF-A0A016W5C3-F1
#
_cell.length_a   1.000
_cell.length_b   1.000
_cell.length_c   1.000
_cell.angle_alpha   90.00
_cell.angle_beta   90.00
_cell.angle_gamma   90.00
#
_symmetry.space_group_name_H-M   'P 1'
#
loop_
_entity.id
_entity.type
_entity.pdbx_description
1 polymer ?
#
loop_
_entity_poly.entity_id
_entity_poly.type
_entity_poly.pdbx_seq_one_letter_code
_entity_poly.pdbx_strand_id
1 'polypeptide(L)'
;MACALKRLIITKMNNLKKADANYQVLFVLVDKRTLRLRIDKQYYTLEEASVRYGINAEEIVKEKQRFLQTSKPVLDRKNNNKSKRQASSGDGPDSKMPRI
;
A
#
# COMPACT_ATOMS: atom_id res chain seq x y z
N MET A 1 -2.76 3.11 13.83
CA MET A 1 -1.36 3.09 14.32
C MET A 1 -0.60 1.88 13.78
N ALA A 2 -1.05 0.64 14.05
CA ALA A 2 -0.40 -0.58 13.56
C ALA A 2 -0.16 -0.64 12.03
N CYS A 3 -1.13 -0.19 11.22
CA CYS A 3 -0.97 -0.14 9.75
C CYS A 3 0.13 0.85 9.30
N ALA A 4 0.16 2.05 9.89
CA ALA A 4 1.19 3.05 9.60
C ALA A 4 2.58 2.54 10.00
N LEU A 5 2.68 1.89 11.17
CA LEU A 5 3.93 1.28 11.64
C LEU A 5 4.40 0.17 10.68
N LYS A 6 3.51 -0.75 10.27
CA LYS A 6 3.84 -1.78 9.28
C LYS A 6 4.39 -1.17 7.99
N ARG A 7 3.73 -0.14 7.46
CA ARG A 7 4.14 0.54 6.22
C ARG A 7 5.50 1.20 6.36
N LEU A 8 5.75 1.88 7.48
CA LEU A 8 7.03 2.53 7.76
C LEU A 8 8.18 1.51 7.73
N ILE A 9 8.03 0.39 8.45
CA ILE A 9 9.04 -0.67 8.53
C ILE A 9 9.34 -1.25 7.16
N ILE A 10 8.29 -1.60 6.40
CA ILE A 10 8.45 -2.15 5.05
C ILE A 10 9.14 -1.12 4.13
N THR A 11 8.81 0.17 4.26
CA THR A 11 9.45 1.22 3.46
C THR A 11 10.94 1.34 3.77
N LYS A 12 11.32 1.29 5.05
CA LYS A 12 12.73 1.29 5.49
C LYS A 12 13.47 0.06 4.96
N MET A 13 12.91 -1.14 5.12
CA MET A 13 13.50 -2.37 4.59
C MET A 13 13.69 -2.31 3.06
N ASN A 14 12.74 -1.75 2.33
CA ASN A 14 12.88 -1.56 0.88
C ASN A 14 13.97 -0.54 0.52
N ASN A 15 14.13 0.53 1.29
CA ASN A 15 15.21 1.50 1.08
C ASN A 15 16.58 0.87 1.36
N LEU A 16 16.68 0.03 2.41
CA LEU A 16 17.89 -0.74 2.69
C LEU A 16 18.21 -1.72 1.55
N LYS A 17 17.20 -2.41 1.00
CA LYS A 17 17.36 -3.27 -0.18
C LYS A 17 17.83 -2.54 -1.44
N LYS A 18 17.46 -1.26 -1.59
CA LYS A 18 17.95 -0.43 -2.70
C LYS A 18 19.42 -0.04 -2.52
N ALA A 19 19.85 0.18 -1.28
CA ALA A 19 21.24 0.51 -0.96
C ALA A 19 22.15 -0.74 -0.99
N ASP A 20 21.64 -1.88 -0.52
CA ASP A 20 22.32 -3.17 -0.50
C ASP A 20 21.40 -4.24 -1.11
N ALA A 21 21.79 -4.75 -2.28
CA ALA A 21 21.02 -5.77 -3.01
C ALA A 21 20.91 -7.11 -2.25
N ASN A 22 21.83 -7.38 -1.31
CA ASN A 22 21.78 -8.59 -0.48
C ASN A 22 20.81 -8.46 0.70
N TYR A 23 20.29 -7.27 0.98
CA TYR A 23 19.36 -7.06 2.08
C TYR A 23 17.99 -7.70 1.79
N GLN A 24 17.53 -8.52 2.73
CA GLN A 24 16.23 -9.20 2.63
C GLN A 24 15.10 -8.38 3.26
N VAL A 25 14.04 -8.17 2.50
CA VAL A 25 12.79 -7.59 3.02
C VAL A 25 11.98 -8.70 3.67
N LEU A 26 11.85 -8.64 5.00
CA LEU A 26 11.16 -9.66 5.79
C LEU A 26 9.66 -9.37 5.92
N PHE A 27 8.87 -10.40 6.19
CA PHE A 27 7.45 -10.24 6.46
C PHE A 27 7.23 -9.59 7.84
N VAL A 28 6.37 -8.57 7.88
CA VAL A 28 6.08 -7.80 9.11
C VAL A 28 4.59 -7.92 9.47
N LEU A 29 4.33 -8.29 10.72
CA LEU A 29 3.02 -8.27 11.36
C LEU A 29 3.09 -7.37 12.59
N VAL A 30 2.04 -6.59 12.82
CA VAL A 30 1.97 -5.65 13.95
C VAL A 30 0.68 -5.93 14.70
N ASP A 31 0.81 -6.24 16.00
CA ASP A 31 -0.37 -6.37 16.85
C ASP A 31 -1.04 -5.00 17.03
N LYS A 32 -2.35 -4.96 16.82
CA LYS A 32 -3.15 -3.73 16.96
C LYS A 32 -3.30 -3.29 18.42
N ARG A 33 -3.26 -4.23 19.38
CA ARG A 33 -3.48 -3.94 20.80
C ARG A 33 -2.18 -3.55 21.49
N THR A 34 -1.15 -4.37 21.36
CA THR A 34 0.11 -4.20 22.11
C THR A 34 1.20 -3.47 21.32
N LEU A 35 0.99 -3.22 20.01
CA LEU A 35 2.00 -2.70 19.08
C LEU A 35 3.28 -3.54 18.98
N ARG A 36 3.26 -4.79 19.50
CA ARG A 36 4.36 -5.73 19.29
C ARG A 36 4.50 -6.06 17.81
N LEU A 37 5.75 -6.11 17.38
CA LEU A 37 6.14 -6.38 16.00
C LEU A 37 6.53 -7.84 15.91
N ARG A 38 6.04 -8.55 14.91
CA ARG A 38 6.56 -9.85 14.50
C ARG A 38 7.20 -9.68 13.14
N ILE A 39 8.51 -9.90 13.08
CA ILE A 39 9.29 -9.84 11.84
C ILE A 39 9.81 -11.25 11.60
N ASP A 40 9.34 -11.85 10.50
CA ASP A 40 9.49 -13.27 10.23
C ASP A 40 9.02 -14.15 11.41
N LYS A 41 9.95 -14.78 12.14
CA LYS A 41 9.66 -15.65 13.29
C LYS A 41 9.89 -15.00 14.65
N GLN A 42 10.44 -13.79 14.68
CA GLN A 42 10.84 -13.13 15.92
C GLN A 42 9.89 -12.01 16.32
N TYR A 43 9.65 -11.90 17.63
CA TYR A 43 8.86 -10.82 18.20
C TYR A 43 9.77 -9.75 18.76
N TYR A 44 9.40 -8.51 18.49
CA TYR A 44 10.13 -7.31 18.88
C TYR A 44 9.17 -6.33 19.56
N THR A 45 9.69 -5.67 20.58
CA THR A 45 9.14 -4.43 21.12
C THR A 45 9.41 -3.27 20.15
N LEU A 46 8.76 -2.13 20.37
CA LEU A 46 9.01 -0.94 19.57
C LEU A 46 10.45 -0.43 19.73
N GLU A 47 11.01 -0.54 20.94
CA GLU A 47 12.36 -0.10 21.25
C GLU A 47 13.39 -0.96 20.52
N GLU A 48 13.28 -2.30 20.61
CA GLU A 48 14.19 -3.21 19.90
C GLU A 48 14.13 -3.01 18.38
N ALA A 49 12.92 -2.79 17.84
CA ALA A 49 12.74 -2.55 16.43
C ALA A 49 13.28 -1.17 15.99
N SER A 50 13.21 -0.15 16.86
CA SER A 50 13.79 1.17 16.58
C SER A 50 15.30 1.08 16.40
N VAL A 51 15.98 0.31 17.24
CA VAL A 51 17.43 0.12 17.18
C VAL A 51 17.82 -0.70 15.95
N ARG A 52 17.11 -1.80 15.67
CA ARG A 52 17.47 -2.72 14.57
C ARG A 52 17.10 -2.20 13.18
N TYR A 53 15.96 -1.52 13.06
CA TYR A 53 15.41 -1.10 11.77
C TYR A 53 15.37 0.42 11.60
N GLY A 54 15.94 1.18 12.54
CA GLY A 54 16.04 2.65 12.46
C GLY A 54 14.68 3.33 12.39
N ILE A 55 13.75 2.91 13.25
CA ILE A 55 12.37 3.43 13.31
C ILE A 55 12.30 4.48 14.43
N ASN A 56 12.32 5.76 14.06
CA ASN A 56 12.20 6.82 15.06
C ASN A 56 10.75 7.16 15.38
N ALA A 57 10.48 7.57 16.61
CA ALA A 57 9.14 7.97 17.06
C ALA A 57 8.55 9.11 16.20
N GLU A 58 9.39 10.07 15.80
CA GLU A 58 8.99 11.17 14.91
C GLU A 58 8.52 10.68 13.53
N GLU A 59 9.19 9.67 12.98
CA GLU A 59 8.82 9.09 11.68
C GLU A 59 7.49 8.36 11.76
N ILE A 60 7.20 7.71 12.89
CA ILE A 60 5.90 7.07 13.15
C ILE A 60 4.78 8.11 13.15
N VAL A 61 4.99 9.27 13.79
CA VAL A 61 4.02 10.37 13.82
C VAL A 61 3.80 10.93 12.41
N LYS A 62 4.88 11.16 11.64
CA LYS A 62 4.80 11.63 10.25
C LYS A 62 4.06 10.64 9.35
N GLU A 63 4.38 9.35 9.42
CA GLU A 63 3.69 8.32 8.61
C GLU A 63 2.22 8.15 9.04
N LYS A 64 1.88 8.34 10.33
CA LYS A 64 0.49 8.39 10.80
C LYS A 64 -0.27 9.56 10.19
N GLN A 65 0.31 10.76 10.16
CA GLN A 65 -0.29 11.94 9.53
C GLN A 65 -0.49 11.73 8.03
N ARG A 66 0.55 11.24 7.33
CA ARG A 66 0.47 10.90 5.90
C ARG A 66 -0.60 9.86 5.62
N PHE A 67 -0.70 8.82 6.45
CA PHE A 67 -1.75 7.81 6.33
C PHE A 67 -3.12 8.43 6.49
N LEU A 68 -3.36 9.27 7.51
CA LEU A 68 -4.64 9.94 7.71
C LEU A 68 -5.00 10.86 6.53
N GLN A 69 -4.02 11.55 5.94
CA GLN A 69 -4.21 12.38 4.75
C GLN A 69 -4.52 11.54 3.49
N THR A 70 -3.87 10.38 3.35
CA THR A 70 -4.05 9.47 2.20
C THR A 70 -5.29 8.58 2.34
N SER A 71 -5.72 8.29 3.57
CA SER A 71 -6.89 7.47 3.90
C SER A 71 -8.17 8.29 4.02
N LYS A 72 -8.11 9.63 3.95
CA LYS A 72 -9.28 10.42 3.55
C LYS A 72 -9.67 9.90 2.17
N PRO A 73 -10.85 9.31 2.04
CA PRO A 73 -11.15 8.51 0.88
C PRO A 73 -11.13 9.41 -0.35
N VAL A 74 -10.50 8.91 -1.40
CA VAL A 74 -10.91 9.17 -2.77
C VAL A 74 -12.33 8.61 -2.92
N LEU A 75 -13.31 9.24 -2.27
CA LEU A 75 -14.74 8.91 -2.39
C LEU A 75 -15.30 9.40 -3.73
N ASP A 76 -14.55 10.20 -4.49
CA ASP A 76 -14.99 10.73 -5.78
C ASP A 76 -14.64 9.87 -7.01
N ARG A 77 -14.00 8.70 -6.87
CA ARG A 77 -13.71 7.81 -8.01
C ARG A 77 -14.63 6.58 -8.12
N LYS A 78 -15.71 6.53 -7.33
CA LYS A 78 -16.71 5.45 -7.43
C LYS A 78 -18.09 5.96 -7.85
N ASN A 79 -18.16 6.87 -8.82
CA ASN A 79 -19.42 7.23 -9.47
C ASN A 79 -19.41 7.39 -11.01
N ASN A 80 -18.28 7.23 -11.71
CA ASN A 80 -18.25 7.47 -13.17
C ASN A 80 -18.24 6.23 -14.07
N ASN A 81 -18.29 5.00 -13.54
CA ASN A 81 -18.48 3.80 -14.38
C ASN A 81 -19.95 3.45 -14.67
N LYS A 82 -20.84 4.43 -14.52
CA LYS A 82 -22.22 4.38 -15.05
C LYS A 82 -22.41 5.41 -16.17
N SER A 83 -21.36 5.69 -16.95
CA SER A 83 -21.54 6.34 -18.25
C SER A 83 -22.14 5.31 -19.20
N LYS A 84 -23.43 5.52 -19.51
CA LYS A 84 -24.14 4.89 -20.63
C LYS A 84 -23.18 4.79 -21.82
N ARG A 85 -23.06 3.60 -22.41
CA ARG A 85 -22.51 3.47 -23.76
C ARG A 85 -23.31 4.44 -24.63
N GLN A 86 -22.71 5.57 -25.01
CA GLN A 86 -23.24 6.36 -26.11
C GLN A 86 -23.18 5.43 -27.31
N ALA A 87 -24.36 5.03 -27.80
CA ALA A 87 -24.46 4.51 -29.14
C ALA A 87 -23.99 5.64 -30.06
N SER A 88 -22.77 5.53 -30.55
CA SER A 88 -22.30 6.38 -31.64
C SER A 88 -23.11 5.94 -32.86
N SER A 89 -24.05 6.78 -33.26
CA SER A 89 -24.57 6.83 -34.62
C SER A 89 -23.36 7.04 -35.54
N GLY A 90 -22.85 5.94 -36.09
CA GLY A 90 -21.76 5.92 -37.04
C GLY A 90 -22.23 5.12 -38.24
N ASP A 91 -22.76 5.82 -39.24
CA ASP A 91 -22.86 5.34 -40.61
C ASP A 91 -21.53 4.69 -41.02
N GLY A 92 -21.58 3.39 -41.30
CA GLY A 92 -20.44 2.57 -41.72
C GLY A 92 -20.96 1.33 -42.46
N PRO A 93 -20.36 0.94 -43.60
CA PRO A 93 -21.08 0.28 -44.68
C PRO A 93 -21.44 -1.18 -44.39
N ASP A 94 -22.66 -1.55 -44.81
CA ASP A 94 -23.24 -2.88 -44.82
C ASP A 94 -22.43 -3.82 -45.75
N SER A 95 -21.55 -4.63 -45.17
CA SER A 95 -20.94 -5.77 -45.87
C SER A 95 -21.60 -7.07 -45.42
N LYS A 96 -22.51 -7.52 -46.27
CA LYS A 96 -23.18 -8.82 -46.26
C LYS A 96 -22.21 -10.00 -46.29
N MET A 97 -22.54 -10.99 -45.44
CA MET A 97 -22.43 -12.46 -45.62
C MET A 97 -21.07 -13.18 -45.46
N PRO A 98 -21.06 -14.53 -45.28
CA PRO A 98 -22.08 -15.45 -44.71
C PRO A 98 -21.50 -16.35 -43.58
N ARG A 99 -22.37 -17.03 -42.82
CA ARG A 99 -21.99 -18.17 -41.94
C ARG A 99 -21.86 -19.45 -42.79
N ILE A 100 -20.81 -20.22 -42.54
CA ILE A 100 -20.73 -21.66 -42.79
C ILE A 100 -21.10 -22.38 -41.49
#